data_AF-A0A448ZVC1-F1
#
_entry.id   AF-A0A448ZVC1-F1
#
_cell.length_a   1.000
_cell.length_b   1.000
_cell.length_c   1.000
_cell.angle_alpha   90.00
_cell.angle_beta   90.00
_cell.angle_gamma   90.00
#
_symmetry.space_group_name_H-M   'P 1'
#
loop_
_entity.id
_entity.type
_entity.pdbx_description
1 polymer ?
#
loop_
_entity_poly.entity_id
_entity_poly.type
_entity_poly.pdbx_seq_one_letter_code
_entity_poly.pdbx_strand_id
1 'polypeptide(L)'
;MKKILKYLPVLTLSCLPLITAKCNKEETKEVLEKKLKLKYEKEYIDKKKYVFDDFEQFEMKDEYFEDSEPNERVLQSTKNRKILQTTEKFDVDFSKWYNNFQWKFGIFKDIMNKYAANEVIHYSNPHDPNNSARLYYVKEVKFDFSRGMNPQEYSLSDIDTIRFLKLFNIPNLNLNVSLLINWYWLEPAELNKTYYSKLNITSWFDWREPFKKILGIPKPNYKNEHFVFYPKGKYDYNDVVPTISFNGFKLAGESSYENTLIYLRYKKYQKNEIDIDFLKRYGNYDPFNFKSYKIEIYEYDWKKPFDAPPSKEDNFDLEKPL
;
A
#
# COMPACT_ATOMS: atom_id res chain seq x y z
N MET A 1 -4.51 7.61 -99.63
CA MET A 1 -4.49 6.40 -98.78
C MET A 1 -5.17 6.72 -97.44
N LYS A 2 -6.13 5.87 -97.00
CA LYS A 2 -6.69 5.55 -95.66
C LYS A 2 -6.62 6.62 -94.53
N LYS A 3 -7.59 6.83 -93.63
CA LYS A 3 -8.95 6.35 -93.35
C LYS A 3 -9.47 7.26 -92.20
N ILE A 4 -10.78 7.48 -92.14
CA ILE A 4 -11.51 8.03 -90.99
C ILE A 4 -11.39 7.08 -89.78
N LEU A 5 -11.30 7.61 -88.56
CA LEU A 5 -11.91 6.97 -87.38
C LEU A 5 -12.32 7.99 -86.31
N LYS A 6 -13.61 7.94 -85.94
CA LYS A 6 -14.23 8.56 -84.76
C LYS A 6 -13.89 7.75 -83.50
N TYR A 7 -13.81 8.40 -82.33
CA TYR A 7 -14.65 8.18 -81.13
C TYR A 7 -13.95 8.66 -79.82
N LEU A 8 -14.75 9.32 -78.98
CA LEU A 8 -14.55 9.84 -77.60
C LEU A 8 -14.20 8.71 -76.57
N PRO A 9 -13.74 8.98 -75.32
CA PRO A 9 -14.52 9.74 -74.31
C PRO A 9 -13.76 10.60 -73.27
N VAL A 10 -14.59 11.40 -72.59
CA VAL A 10 -14.43 12.28 -71.42
C VAL A 10 -13.94 11.53 -70.18
N LEU A 11 -13.12 12.18 -69.33
CA LEU A 11 -13.11 11.95 -67.87
C LEU A 11 -12.68 13.22 -67.12
N THR A 12 -13.67 13.83 -66.47
CA THR A 12 -13.58 14.93 -65.51
C THR A 12 -12.80 14.52 -64.26
N LEU A 13 -11.71 15.22 -63.92
CA LEU A 13 -11.04 15.10 -62.64
C LEU A 13 -11.80 15.93 -61.60
N SER A 14 -12.70 15.28 -60.87
CA SER A 14 -13.34 15.83 -59.67
C SER A 14 -12.32 15.89 -58.53
N CYS A 15 -12.29 17.04 -57.84
CA CYS A 15 -11.56 17.22 -56.59
C CYS A 15 -12.03 16.19 -55.55
N LEU A 16 -11.12 15.33 -55.10
CA LEU A 16 -11.34 14.51 -53.91
C LEU A 16 -11.30 15.42 -52.66
N PRO A 17 -12.28 15.30 -51.75
CA PRO A 17 -12.20 16.00 -50.48
C PRO A 17 -11.09 15.38 -49.63
N LEU A 18 -10.22 16.24 -49.08
CA LEU A 18 -9.33 15.93 -47.98
C LEU A 18 -10.18 15.47 -46.79
N ILE A 19 -10.37 14.16 -46.65
CA ILE A 19 -10.80 13.56 -45.40
C ILE A 19 -9.61 13.70 -44.45
N THR A 20 -9.64 14.73 -43.62
CA THR A 20 -8.83 14.79 -42.40
C THR A 20 -9.38 13.74 -41.44
N ALA A 21 -8.97 12.49 -41.64
CA ALA A 21 -9.13 11.47 -40.64
C ALA A 21 -8.31 11.93 -39.42
N LYS A 22 -8.99 12.44 -38.39
CA LYS A 22 -8.43 12.62 -37.06
C LYS A 22 -8.18 11.22 -36.51
N CYS A 23 -7.08 10.63 -36.97
CA CYS A 23 -6.62 9.32 -36.58
C CYS A 23 -6.09 9.49 -35.15
N ASN A 24 -6.94 9.28 -34.15
CA ASN A 24 -6.47 8.99 -32.80
C ASN A 24 -5.74 7.64 -32.88
N LYS A 25 -4.49 7.64 -33.37
CA LYS A 25 -3.60 6.51 -33.21
C LYS A 25 -3.41 6.36 -31.71
N GLU A 26 -3.96 5.30 -31.14
CA GLU A 26 -3.60 4.86 -29.81
C GLU A 26 -2.07 4.74 -29.77
N GLU A 27 -1.46 5.55 -28.90
CA GLU A 27 0.00 5.54 -28.77
C GLU A 27 0.43 4.18 -28.21
N THR A 28 1.45 3.59 -28.81
CA THR A 28 1.97 2.32 -28.31
C THR A 28 2.53 2.52 -26.90
N LYS A 29 2.48 1.45 -26.09
CA LYS A 29 3.02 1.47 -24.72
C LYS A 29 4.47 1.96 -24.66
N GLU A 30 5.28 1.62 -25.66
CA GLU A 30 6.68 2.04 -25.77
C GLU A 30 6.82 3.56 -25.98
N VAL A 31 5.97 4.16 -26.81
CA VAL A 31 5.97 5.61 -27.05
C VAL A 31 5.55 6.36 -25.78
N LEU A 32 4.51 5.87 -25.09
CA LEU A 32 4.07 6.43 -23.82
C LEU A 32 5.17 6.37 -22.76
N GLU A 33 5.87 5.23 -22.67
CA GLU A 33 6.97 5.06 -21.72
C GLU A 33 8.14 6.01 -22.02
N LYS A 34 8.53 6.18 -23.29
CA LYS A 34 9.58 7.15 -23.68
C LYS A 34 9.22 8.58 -23.30
N LYS A 35 7.97 8.99 -23.57
CA LYS A 35 7.48 10.32 -23.16
C LYS A 35 7.48 10.49 -21.65
N LEU A 36 7.04 9.47 -20.92
CA LEU A 36 6.98 9.49 -19.47
C LEU A 36 8.39 9.54 -18.84
N LYS A 37 9.35 8.78 -19.38
CA LYS A 37 10.77 8.85 -18.99
C LYS A 37 11.32 10.27 -19.13
N LEU A 38 11.12 10.92 -20.29
CA LEU A 38 11.55 12.31 -20.50
C LEU A 38 10.86 13.30 -19.55
N LYS A 39 9.56 13.10 -19.25
CA LYS A 39 8.85 13.90 -18.23
C LYS A 39 9.51 13.73 -16.86
N TYR A 40 9.85 12.49 -16.48
CA TYR A 40 10.40 12.18 -15.16
C TYR A 40 11.85 12.62 -14.99
N GLU A 41 12.67 12.56 -16.03
CA GLU A 41 14.00 13.18 -16.01
C GLU A 41 13.88 14.68 -15.69
N LYS A 42 13.03 15.42 -16.42
CA LYS A 42 12.83 16.85 -16.19
C LYS A 42 12.23 17.18 -14.83
N GLU A 43 11.26 16.39 -14.37
CA GLU A 43 10.55 16.68 -13.12
C GLU A 43 11.37 16.29 -11.90
N TYR A 44 11.99 15.10 -11.90
CA TYR A 44 12.59 14.54 -10.70
C TYR A 44 14.11 14.70 -10.66
N ILE A 45 14.79 14.73 -11.81
CA ILE A 45 16.26 14.90 -11.88
C ILE A 45 16.63 16.37 -12.01
N ASP A 46 16.14 17.07 -13.05
CA ASP A 46 16.55 18.46 -13.31
C ASP A 46 16.15 19.40 -12.16
N LYS A 47 14.96 19.18 -11.59
CA LYS A 47 14.46 19.94 -10.43
C LYS A 47 14.86 19.35 -9.07
N LYS A 48 15.60 18.24 -9.04
CA LYS A 48 15.99 17.53 -7.81
C LYS A 48 14.82 17.17 -6.88
N LYS A 49 13.67 16.83 -7.47
CA LYS A 49 12.45 16.44 -6.75
C LYS A 49 12.42 14.92 -6.59
N TYR A 50 13.14 14.37 -5.61
CA TYR A 50 13.32 12.91 -5.54
C TYR A 50 12.17 12.13 -4.86
N VAL A 51 10.98 12.72 -4.78
CA VAL A 51 9.80 12.13 -4.17
C VAL A 51 8.80 11.78 -5.27
N PHE A 52 8.47 10.50 -5.41
CA PHE A 52 7.47 10.07 -6.37
C PHE A 52 6.07 10.52 -5.95
N ASP A 53 5.43 11.31 -6.79
CA ASP A 53 4.10 11.87 -6.53
C ASP A 53 3.19 11.94 -7.77
N ASP A 54 3.59 11.36 -8.91
CA ASP A 54 2.81 11.35 -10.17
C ASP A 54 1.69 10.29 -10.17
N PHE A 55 0.88 10.28 -9.12
CA PHE A 55 -0.31 9.46 -8.98
C PHE A 55 -1.43 10.25 -8.31
N GLU A 56 -2.66 9.94 -8.68
CA GLU A 56 -3.84 10.41 -7.96
C GLU A 56 -4.11 9.46 -6.79
N GLN A 57 -4.57 10.02 -5.66
CA GLN A 57 -4.98 9.20 -4.52
C GLN A 57 -6.19 8.36 -4.92
N PHE A 58 -6.17 7.06 -4.65
CA PHE A 58 -7.35 6.23 -4.81
C PHE A 58 -8.43 6.70 -3.84
N GLU A 59 -9.57 7.13 -4.37
CA GLU A 59 -10.70 7.60 -3.57
C GLU A 59 -11.62 6.43 -3.23
N MET A 60 -11.80 6.16 -1.94
CA MET A 60 -12.80 5.19 -1.49
C MET A 60 -14.21 5.75 -1.71
N LYS A 61 -15.06 4.98 -2.39
CA LYS A 61 -16.44 5.36 -2.71
C LYS A 61 -17.40 4.39 -2.06
N ASP A 62 -18.61 4.85 -1.74
CA ASP A 62 -19.63 3.97 -1.15
C ASP A 62 -20.01 2.79 -2.05
N GLU A 63 -20.03 2.98 -3.37
CA GLU A 63 -20.29 1.93 -4.37
C GLU A 63 -19.24 0.79 -4.42
N TYR A 64 -18.10 0.96 -3.72
CA TYR A 64 -17.09 -0.08 -3.56
C TYR A 64 -17.41 -1.07 -2.45
N PHE A 65 -18.49 -0.82 -1.70
CA PHE A 65 -18.87 -1.62 -0.55
C PHE A 65 -20.32 -2.04 -0.67
N GLU A 66 -20.58 -3.28 -0.28
CA GLU A 66 -21.94 -3.78 -0.08
C GLU A 66 -22.03 -4.51 1.26
N ASP A 67 -23.23 -4.55 1.81
CA ASP A 67 -23.49 -5.28 3.05
C ASP A 67 -23.39 -6.78 2.73
N SER A 68 -22.67 -7.51 3.58
CA SER A 68 -22.47 -8.96 3.42
C SER A 68 -23.09 -9.68 4.61
N GLU A 69 -23.85 -10.74 4.35
CA GLU A 69 -24.40 -11.58 5.40
C GLU A 69 -23.31 -12.53 5.93
N PRO A 70 -22.89 -12.41 7.20
CA PRO A 70 -21.91 -13.33 7.74
C PRO A 70 -22.47 -14.76 7.78
N ASN A 71 -21.62 -15.76 7.54
CA ASN A 71 -22.01 -17.14 7.84
C ASN A 71 -22.19 -17.35 9.36
N GLU A 72 -22.87 -18.41 9.78
CA GLU A 72 -23.19 -18.67 11.20
C GLU A 72 -21.96 -18.67 12.13
N ARG A 73 -20.81 -19.15 11.63
CA ARG A 73 -19.55 -19.21 12.39
C ARG A 73 -18.98 -17.81 12.64
N VAL A 74 -19.09 -16.93 11.66
CA VAL A 74 -18.71 -15.52 11.74
C VAL A 74 -19.68 -14.76 12.64
N LEU A 75 -20.99 -15.03 12.54
CA LEU A 75 -22.05 -14.37 13.34
C LEU A 75 -21.81 -14.41 14.85
N GLN A 76 -21.30 -15.55 15.38
CA GLN A 76 -21.02 -15.70 16.82
C GLN A 76 -19.92 -14.74 17.30
N SER A 77 -18.99 -14.44 16.41
CA SER A 77 -17.81 -13.63 16.67
C SER A 77 -18.02 -12.14 16.38
N THR A 78 -19.02 -11.80 15.55
CA THR A 78 -19.28 -10.45 15.03
C THR A 78 -20.55 -9.78 15.54
N LYS A 79 -21.17 -10.27 16.63
CA LYS A 79 -22.40 -9.63 17.15
C LYS A 79 -22.16 -8.13 17.33
N ASN A 80 -23.00 -7.32 16.67
CA ASN A 80 -22.96 -5.84 16.61
C ASN A 80 -21.93 -5.21 15.66
N ARG A 81 -21.25 -5.98 14.81
CA ARG A 81 -20.39 -5.46 13.73
C ARG A 81 -21.12 -5.41 12.40
N LYS A 82 -20.95 -4.31 11.68
CA LYS A 82 -21.35 -4.20 10.28
C LYS A 82 -20.37 -5.01 9.41
N ILE A 83 -20.90 -6.01 8.72
CA ILE A 83 -20.10 -6.84 7.82
C ILE A 83 -20.28 -6.31 6.40
N LEU A 84 -19.16 -5.97 5.78
CA LEU A 84 -19.09 -5.39 4.45
C LEU A 84 -18.25 -6.30 3.57
N GLN A 85 -18.51 -6.30 2.26
CA GLN A 85 -17.59 -6.86 1.28
C GLN A 85 -17.28 -5.83 0.19
N THR A 86 -16.17 -6.02 -0.50
CA THR A 86 -15.78 -5.18 -1.63
C THR A 86 -16.52 -5.62 -2.90
N THR A 87 -17.03 -4.67 -3.67
CA THR A 87 -17.75 -4.98 -4.92
C THR A 87 -16.79 -5.28 -6.08
N GLU A 88 -17.26 -5.93 -7.15
CA GLU A 88 -16.48 -6.09 -8.39
C GLU A 88 -16.00 -4.73 -8.95
N LYS A 89 -16.78 -3.67 -8.73
CA LYS A 89 -16.40 -2.32 -9.14
C LYS A 89 -15.14 -1.84 -8.43
N PHE A 90 -15.02 -2.12 -7.13
CA PHE A 90 -13.79 -1.86 -6.37
C PHE A 90 -12.62 -2.61 -7.01
N ASP A 91 -12.80 -3.90 -7.29
CA ASP A 91 -11.75 -4.74 -7.84
C ASP A 91 -11.21 -4.23 -9.18
N VAL A 92 -12.11 -3.83 -10.08
CA VAL A 92 -11.77 -3.28 -11.40
C VAL A 92 -11.05 -1.94 -11.26
N ASP A 93 -11.60 -1.02 -10.49
CA ASP A 93 -11.05 0.33 -10.33
C ASP A 93 -9.71 0.30 -9.59
N PHE A 94 -9.61 -0.49 -8.51
CA PHE A 94 -8.37 -0.68 -7.75
C PHE A 94 -7.29 -1.34 -8.62
N SER A 95 -7.63 -2.39 -9.39
CA SER A 95 -6.66 -3.05 -10.27
C SER A 95 -6.14 -2.08 -11.34
N LYS A 96 -7.01 -1.26 -11.92
CA LYS A 96 -6.62 -0.23 -12.90
C LYS A 96 -5.69 0.81 -12.27
N TRP A 97 -6.05 1.31 -11.09
CA TRP A 97 -5.25 2.29 -10.36
C TRP A 97 -3.88 1.71 -9.97
N TYR A 98 -3.86 0.52 -9.35
CA TYR A 98 -2.64 -0.14 -8.87
C TYR A 98 -1.68 -0.45 -10.03
N ASN A 99 -2.19 -0.95 -11.15
CA ASN A 99 -1.36 -1.21 -12.33
C ASN A 99 -0.77 0.08 -12.90
N ASN A 100 -1.52 1.19 -12.91
CA ASN A 100 -0.98 2.48 -13.33
C ASN A 100 0.09 3.01 -12.36
N PHE A 101 -0.18 2.92 -11.05
CA PHE A 101 0.78 3.28 -10.00
C PHE A 101 2.08 2.49 -10.15
N GLN A 102 2.02 1.17 -10.24
CA GLN A 102 3.19 0.31 -10.36
C GLN A 102 3.97 0.55 -11.65
N TRP A 103 3.30 0.78 -12.78
CA TRP A 103 3.95 1.09 -14.04
C TRP A 103 4.73 2.41 -13.97
N LYS A 104 4.09 3.48 -13.49
CA LYS A 104 4.72 4.78 -13.30
C LYS A 104 5.85 4.72 -12.28
N PHE A 105 5.61 4.07 -11.14
CA PHE A 105 6.62 3.91 -10.10
C PHE A 105 7.82 3.09 -10.58
N GLY A 106 7.60 2.08 -11.42
CA GLY A 106 8.66 1.34 -12.11
C GLY A 106 9.58 2.26 -12.92
N ILE A 107 8.99 3.11 -13.76
CA ILE A 107 9.74 4.09 -14.56
C ILE A 107 10.49 5.08 -13.67
N PHE A 108 9.86 5.56 -12.61
CA PHE A 108 10.51 6.43 -11.63
C PHE A 108 11.76 5.78 -11.02
N LYS A 109 11.66 4.52 -10.58
CA LYS A 109 12.81 3.77 -10.06
C LYS A 109 13.94 3.67 -11.07
N ASP A 110 13.63 3.39 -12.34
CA ASP A 110 14.63 3.30 -13.40
C ASP A 110 15.37 4.63 -13.60
N ILE A 111 14.63 5.75 -13.63
CA ILE A 111 15.18 7.10 -13.75
C ILE A 111 16.08 7.44 -12.55
N MET A 112 15.61 7.17 -11.33
CA MET A 112 16.37 7.39 -10.11
C MET A 112 17.66 6.57 -10.10
N ASN A 113 17.59 5.29 -10.46
CA ASN A 113 18.76 4.41 -10.50
C ASN A 113 19.79 4.84 -11.55
N LYS A 114 19.33 5.42 -12.66
CA LYS A 114 20.22 5.85 -13.75
C LYS A 114 20.89 7.19 -13.48
N TYR A 115 20.15 8.18 -12.96
CA TYR A 115 20.62 9.56 -12.90
C TYR A 115 20.80 10.12 -11.48
N ALA A 116 20.22 9.49 -10.46
CA ALA A 116 20.28 9.93 -9.07
C ALA A 116 20.46 8.74 -8.11
N ALA A 117 21.34 7.80 -8.45
CA ALA A 117 21.56 6.59 -7.67
C ALA A 117 21.96 6.87 -6.21
N ASN A 118 22.68 7.97 -5.98
CA ASN A 118 23.09 8.43 -4.64
C ASN A 118 21.92 8.91 -3.77
N GLU A 119 20.76 9.19 -4.37
CA GLU A 119 19.54 9.58 -3.65
C GLU A 119 18.60 8.40 -3.40
N VAL A 120 18.91 7.22 -3.96
CA VAL A 120 18.22 5.98 -3.65
C VAL A 120 18.67 5.51 -2.27
N ILE A 121 17.71 5.22 -1.42
CA ILE A 121 17.95 4.89 -0.02
C ILE A 121 18.30 3.41 0.07
N HIS A 122 19.32 3.07 0.85
CA HIS A 122 19.65 1.68 1.11
C HIS A 122 19.48 1.37 2.59
N TYR A 123 18.63 0.41 2.92
CA TYR A 123 18.55 -0.17 4.24
C TYR A 123 19.20 -1.56 4.22
N SER A 124 20.00 -1.86 5.23
CA SER A 124 20.59 -3.18 5.42
C SER A 124 20.67 -3.49 6.91
N ASN A 125 20.15 -4.65 7.30
CA ASN A 125 20.32 -5.19 8.64
C ASN A 125 21.51 -6.18 8.64
N PRO A 126 22.57 -5.95 9.44
CA PRO A 126 23.71 -6.86 9.52
C PRO A 126 23.38 -8.23 10.13
N HIS A 127 22.32 -8.36 10.94
CA HIS A 127 21.88 -9.61 11.55
C HIS A 127 20.85 -10.38 10.70
N ASP A 128 20.34 -9.77 9.64
CA ASP A 128 19.50 -10.44 8.65
C ASP A 128 19.79 -9.83 7.27
N PRO A 129 20.73 -10.40 6.49
CA PRO A 129 21.01 -9.95 5.13
C PRO A 129 19.78 -10.01 4.22
N ASN A 130 18.84 -10.92 4.53
CA ASN A 130 17.56 -11.00 3.84
C ASN A 130 16.60 -9.89 4.28
N ASN A 131 16.98 -8.98 5.17
CA ASN A 131 16.24 -7.78 5.54
C ASN A 131 16.98 -6.50 5.06
N SER A 132 17.40 -6.52 3.80
CA SER A 132 17.96 -5.37 3.07
C SER A 132 17.04 -4.93 1.93
N ALA A 133 17.00 -3.62 1.63
CA ALA A 133 16.14 -3.06 0.58
C ALA A 133 16.74 -1.79 -0.05
N ARG A 134 16.41 -1.58 -1.34
CA ARG A 134 16.57 -0.29 -2.02
C ARG A 134 15.22 0.41 -1.98
N LEU A 135 15.15 1.55 -1.32
CA LEU A 135 13.92 2.29 -1.08
C LEU A 135 13.93 3.62 -1.83
N TYR A 136 12.73 4.09 -2.11
CA TYR A 136 12.49 5.31 -2.86
C TYR A 136 11.50 6.16 -2.07
N TYR A 137 11.70 7.47 -2.04
CA TYR A 137 10.75 8.37 -1.39
C TYR A 137 9.46 8.42 -2.22
N VAL A 138 8.34 8.13 -1.58
CA VAL A 138 7.01 8.16 -2.20
C VAL A 138 6.12 9.06 -1.37
N LYS A 139 5.34 9.92 -2.02
CA LYS A 139 4.27 10.68 -1.33
C LYS A 139 3.33 9.70 -0.63
N GLU A 140 2.86 10.04 0.57
CA GLU A 140 1.99 9.14 1.35
C GLU A 140 0.77 8.70 0.53
N VAL A 141 0.49 7.40 0.58
CA VAL A 141 -0.67 6.78 -0.10
C VAL A 141 -1.66 6.31 0.96
N LYS A 142 -2.88 6.84 0.95
CA LYS A 142 -3.88 6.60 2.00
C LYS A 142 -4.94 5.61 1.57
N PHE A 143 -5.24 4.62 2.39
CA PHE A 143 -6.39 3.73 2.21
C PHE A 143 -7.15 3.68 3.52
N ASP A 144 -8.37 4.20 3.52
CA ASP A 144 -9.25 4.19 4.69
C ASP A 144 -10.55 3.47 4.36
N PHE A 145 -10.64 2.21 4.80
CA PHE A 145 -11.80 1.36 4.59
C PHE A 145 -12.90 1.59 5.64
N SER A 146 -12.72 2.52 6.58
CA SER A 146 -13.64 2.70 7.70
C SER A 146 -14.98 3.31 7.34
N ARG A 147 -15.03 4.11 6.27
CA ARG A 147 -16.21 4.93 5.95
C ARG A 147 -16.68 5.75 7.15
N GLY A 148 -15.74 6.17 8.02
CA GLY A 148 -16.02 6.92 9.25
C GLY A 148 -16.47 6.09 10.45
N MET A 149 -16.56 4.76 10.35
CA MET A 149 -16.92 3.87 11.46
C MET A 149 -15.71 3.57 12.36
N ASN A 150 -15.97 3.25 13.63
CA ASN A 150 -14.91 2.75 14.51
C ASN A 150 -14.40 1.38 13.99
N PRO A 151 -13.09 1.08 14.07
CA PRO A 151 -12.56 -0.22 13.61
C PRO A 151 -13.21 -1.46 14.25
N GLN A 152 -13.78 -1.32 15.46
CA GLN A 152 -14.54 -2.38 16.14
C GLN A 152 -16.00 -2.49 15.69
N GLU A 153 -16.53 -1.52 14.94
CA GLU A 153 -17.93 -1.47 14.49
C GLU A 153 -18.15 -2.08 13.10
N TYR A 154 -17.09 -2.28 12.32
CA TYR A 154 -17.19 -2.86 10.99
C TYR A 154 -16.10 -3.90 10.74
N SER A 155 -16.29 -4.73 9.72
CA SER A 155 -15.25 -5.61 9.19
C SER A 155 -15.50 -5.90 7.72
N LEU A 156 -14.43 -5.97 6.92
CA LEU A 156 -14.51 -6.51 5.57
C LEU A 156 -14.44 -8.05 5.61
N SER A 157 -15.45 -8.71 5.08
CA SER A 157 -15.46 -10.14 4.74
C SER A 157 -15.24 -10.32 3.24
N ASP A 158 -14.86 -11.54 2.86
CA ASP A 158 -14.78 -11.99 1.46
C ASP A 158 -14.02 -11.06 0.51
N ILE A 159 -13.00 -10.38 1.05
CA ILE A 159 -12.08 -9.58 0.25
C ILE A 159 -11.22 -10.50 -0.62
N ASP A 160 -10.98 -10.13 -1.88
CA ASP A 160 -9.94 -10.76 -2.68
C ASP A 160 -8.60 -10.54 -1.96
N THR A 161 -8.18 -11.58 -1.24
CA THR A 161 -7.03 -11.53 -0.35
C THR A 161 -5.78 -11.18 -1.16
N ILE A 162 -5.58 -11.78 -2.34
CA ILE A 162 -4.42 -11.52 -3.20
C ILE A 162 -4.37 -10.04 -3.60
N ARG A 163 -5.50 -9.45 -3.98
CA ARG A 163 -5.55 -8.01 -4.31
C ARG A 163 -5.32 -7.13 -3.10
N PHE A 164 -5.93 -7.45 -1.97
CA PHE A 164 -5.73 -6.69 -0.73
C PHE A 164 -4.25 -6.70 -0.31
N LEU A 165 -3.59 -7.85 -0.39
CA LEU A 165 -2.19 -7.99 -0.01
C LEU A 165 -1.24 -7.12 -0.85
N LYS A 166 -1.62 -6.77 -2.08
CA LYS A 166 -0.86 -5.80 -2.91
C LYS A 166 -0.75 -4.42 -2.28
N LEU A 167 -1.64 -4.04 -1.35
CA LEU A 167 -1.52 -2.77 -0.62
C LEU A 167 -0.19 -2.72 0.16
N PHE A 168 0.22 -3.83 0.78
CA PHE A 168 1.48 -3.88 1.52
C PHE A 168 2.72 -3.70 0.62
N ASN A 169 2.57 -3.79 -0.71
CA ASN A 169 3.64 -3.52 -1.66
C ASN A 169 3.75 -2.04 -2.04
N ILE A 170 2.90 -1.17 -1.49
CA ILE A 170 2.89 0.28 -1.73
C ILE A 170 3.79 0.97 -0.68
N PRO A 171 4.87 1.66 -1.09
CA PRO A 171 5.70 2.40 -0.16
C PRO A 171 4.97 3.60 0.46
N ASN A 172 5.32 3.91 1.71
CA ASN A 172 4.73 5.00 2.48
C ASN A 172 3.20 4.89 2.59
N LEU A 173 2.68 3.66 2.69
CA LEU A 173 1.27 3.39 2.85
C LEU A 173 0.79 3.82 4.25
N ASN A 174 -0.37 4.50 4.25
CA ASN A 174 -1.21 4.80 5.40
C ASN A 174 -2.51 3.99 5.27
N LEU A 175 -2.65 2.94 6.06
CA LEU A 175 -3.77 2.00 5.97
C LEU A 175 -4.62 2.05 7.23
N ASN A 176 -5.93 2.18 7.07
CA ASN A 176 -6.91 1.93 8.12
C ASN A 176 -7.91 0.88 7.64
N VAL A 177 -7.92 -0.28 8.28
CA VAL A 177 -8.73 -1.41 7.84
C VAL A 177 -9.15 -2.29 9.00
N SER A 178 -10.34 -2.87 8.86
CA SER A 178 -10.86 -3.90 9.76
C SER A 178 -11.23 -5.11 8.91
N LEU A 179 -10.62 -6.27 9.18
CA LEU A 179 -10.65 -7.43 8.30
C LEU A 179 -11.02 -8.70 9.04
N LEU A 180 -11.97 -9.43 8.45
CA LEU A 180 -12.36 -10.75 8.90
C LEU A 180 -11.62 -11.83 8.08
N ILE A 181 -10.30 -11.84 8.16
CA ILE A 181 -9.46 -12.81 7.45
C ILE A 181 -8.58 -13.58 8.42
N ASN A 182 -8.08 -14.73 7.96
CA ASN A 182 -6.96 -15.39 8.60
C ASN A 182 -5.67 -15.02 7.85
N TRP A 183 -4.62 -14.69 8.59
CA TRP A 183 -3.37 -14.16 8.05
C TRP A 183 -2.42 -15.24 7.52
N TYR A 184 -2.80 -16.52 7.56
CA TYR A 184 -2.01 -17.60 6.94
C TYR A 184 -1.75 -17.45 5.45
N TRP A 185 -2.62 -16.71 4.75
CA TRP A 185 -2.49 -16.43 3.33
C TRP A 185 -1.51 -15.30 3.00
N LEU A 186 -0.97 -14.60 4.00
CA LEU A 186 0.06 -13.59 3.77
C LEU A 186 1.39 -14.30 3.44
N GLU A 187 1.49 -14.80 2.20
CA GLU A 187 2.68 -15.51 1.75
C GLU A 187 3.84 -14.51 1.61
N PRO A 188 4.94 -14.72 2.34
CA PRO A 188 6.05 -13.77 2.36
C PRO A 188 6.73 -13.49 1.03
N ALA A 189 6.67 -14.42 0.08
CA ALA A 189 7.32 -14.28 -1.22
C ALA A 189 6.67 -13.18 -2.09
N GLU A 190 5.41 -12.82 -1.80
CA GLU A 190 4.67 -11.82 -2.57
C GLU A 190 4.82 -10.38 -2.02
N LEU A 191 5.45 -10.23 -0.84
CA LEU A 191 5.65 -8.94 -0.21
C LEU A 191 6.99 -8.33 -0.62
N ASN A 192 6.91 -7.18 -1.29
CA ASN A 192 8.04 -6.30 -1.50
C ASN A 192 8.50 -5.73 -0.17
N LYS A 193 9.82 -5.70 0.02
CA LYS A 193 10.42 -4.97 1.14
C LYS A 193 10.23 -3.48 0.94
N THR A 194 9.39 -2.90 1.77
CA THR A 194 9.03 -1.49 1.72
C THR A 194 8.70 -0.97 3.11
N TYR A 195 8.51 0.33 3.23
CA TYR A 195 8.20 1.01 4.48
C TYR A 195 6.79 1.58 4.47
N TYR A 196 6.28 1.86 5.66
CA TYR A 196 4.90 2.33 5.89
C TYR A 196 4.91 3.66 6.64
N SER A 197 3.90 4.50 6.42
CA SER A 197 3.71 5.69 7.26
C SER A 197 2.87 5.35 8.49
N LYS A 198 1.80 4.59 8.30
CA LYS A 198 0.89 4.16 9.34
C LYS A 198 0.16 2.90 8.91
N LEU A 199 0.06 1.92 9.79
CA LEU A 199 -0.83 0.78 9.59
C LEU A 199 -1.74 0.69 10.81
N ASN A 200 -3.05 0.70 10.60
CA ASN A 200 -4.05 0.43 11.61
C ASN A 200 -4.92 -0.73 11.13
N ILE A 201 -4.68 -1.91 11.70
CA ILE A 201 -5.33 -3.15 11.28
C ILE A 201 -6.11 -3.68 12.46
N THR A 202 -7.42 -3.87 12.28
CA THR A 202 -8.28 -4.61 13.21
C THR A 202 -8.59 -5.97 12.63
N SER A 203 -8.30 -7.06 13.34
CA SER A 203 -8.50 -8.40 12.79
C SER A 203 -8.47 -9.51 13.86
N TRP A 204 -8.58 -10.77 13.41
CA TRP A 204 -8.12 -11.92 14.17
C TRP A 204 -6.66 -12.18 13.86
N PHE A 205 -5.82 -12.13 14.87
CA PHE A 205 -4.38 -12.37 14.72
C PHE A 205 -4.00 -13.68 15.37
N ASP A 206 -4.22 -14.78 14.67
CA ASP A 206 -3.87 -16.13 15.10
C ASP A 206 -2.45 -16.56 14.65
N TRP A 207 -1.80 -15.76 13.78
CA TRP A 207 -0.45 -16.03 13.33
C TRP A 207 0.43 -14.78 13.24
N ARG A 208 1.57 -14.81 13.95
CA ARG A 208 2.49 -13.67 14.06
C ARG A 208 3.57 -13.58 12.99
N GLU A 209 3.94 -14.68 12.35
CA GLU A 209 5.10 -14.71 11.43
C GLU A 209 5.00 -13.77 10.23
N PRO A 210 3.83 -13.61 9.57
CA PRO A 210 3.72 -12.72 8.44
C PRO A 210 3.96 -11.25 8.82
N PHE A 211 3.52 -10.85 10.01
CA PHE A 211 3.67 -9.49 10.51
C PHE A 211 5.11 -9.12 10.82
N LYS A 212 5.94 -10.08 11.24
CA LYS A 212 7.39 -9.83 11.42
C LYS A 212 8.03 -9.28 10.14
N LYS A 213 7.57 -9.73 8.97
CA LYS A 213 8.11 -9.32 7.66
C LYS A 213 7.61 -7.96 7.21
N ILE A 214 6.35 -7.63 7.50
CA ILE A 214 5.81 -6.28 7.31
C ILE A 214 6.65 -5.25 8.09
N LEU A 215 7.08 -5.60 9.31
CA LEU A 215 7.80 -4.67 10.18
C LEU A 215 9.29 -4.48 9.85
N GLY A 216 9.85 -5.30 8.95
CA GLY A 216 11.31 -5.43 8.83
C GLY A 216 12.04 -4.21 8.27
N ILE A 217 11.37 -3.34 7.53
CA ILE A 217 11.99 -2.17 6.90
C ILE A 217 11.48 -0.89 7.57
N PRO A 218 12.35 -0.16 8.31
CA PRO A 218 11.96 1.08 8.97
C PRO A 218 11.68 2.20 7.95
N LYS A 219 10.95 3.23 8.38
CA LYS A 219 10.61 4.37 7.53
C LYS A 219 11.83 5.27 7.35
N PRO A 220 12.25 5.61 6.12
CA PRO A 220 13.36 6.53 5.93
C PRO A 220 13.01 7.95 6.39
N ASN A 221 13.99 8.65 6.94
CA ASN A 221 13.92 10.07 7.22
C ASN A 221 13.91 10.84 5.90
N TYR A 222 12.85 11.60 5.68
CA TYR A 222 12.76 12.45 4.50
C TYR A 222 13.75 13.62 4.63
N LYS A 223 14.66 13.77 3.66
CA LYS A 223 15.53 14.95 3.60
C LYS A 223 14.67 16.18 3.32
N ASN A 224 14.71 17.18 4.20
CA ASN A 224 13.96 18.45 4.05
C ASN A 224 14.19 19.13 2.68
N GLU A 225 15.38 18.97 2.12
CA GLU A 225 15.77 19.50 0.80
C GLU A 225 14.93 18.94 -0.36
N HIS A 226 14.40 17.72 -0.22
CA HIS A 226 13.55 17.09 -1.23
C HIS A 226 12.13 17.70 -1.27
N PHE A 227 11.78 18.53 -0.28
CA PHE A 227 10.45 19.11 -0.11
C PHE A 227 10.37 20.61 -0.37
N VAL A 228 11.49 21.25 -0.73
CA VAL A 228 11.57 22.71 -0.94
C VAL A 228 10.56 23.19 -2.00
N PHE A 229 10.17 22.32 -2.93
CA PHE A 229 9.22 22.62 -4.01
C PHE A 229 7.75 22.32 -3.67
N TYR A 230 7.44 21.77 -2.49
CA TYR A 230 6.06 21.56 -2.06
C TYR A 230 5.57 22.72 -1.19
N PRO A 231 4.35 23.24 -1.43
CA PRO A 231 3.80 24.32 -0.62
C PRO A 231 3.68 23.88 0.85
N LYS A 232 4.31 24.65 1.76
CA LYS A 232 4.17 24.48 3.21
C LYS A 232 2.69 24.42 3.59
N GLY A 233 2.31 23.41 4.37
CA GLY A 233 0.98 23.28 4.95
C GLY A 233 -0.08 22.55 4.10
N LYS A 234 0.21 22.15 2.86
CA LYS A 234 -0.74 21.37 2.03
C LYS A 234 -0.55 19.85 2.13
N TYR A 235 0.60 19.44 2.62
CA TYR A 235 0.96 18.05 2.83
C TYR A 235 1.49 17.96 4.25
N ASP A 236 0.88 17.07 5.03
CA ASP A 236 1.29 16.76 6.38
C ASP A 236 2.57 15.90 6.30
N TYR A 237 3.67 16.50 5.85
CA TYR A 237 5.03 15.94 5.96
C TYR A 237 5.54 16.06 7.40
N ASN A 238 4.64 16.21 8.36
CA ASN A 238 4.99 16.22 9.75
C ASN A 238 5.74 14.94 10.05
N ASP A 239 6.76 15.13 10.87
CA ASP A 239 7.77 14.16 11.26
C ASP A 239 7.18 13.11 12.23
N VAL A 240 5.93 12.69 11.96
CA VAL A 240 5.12 11.80 12.79
C VAL A 240 5.81 10.46 12.86
N VAL A 241 5.98 9.98 14.10
CA VAL A 241 6.53 8.65 14.38
C VAL A 241 5.65 7.62 13.65
N PRO A 242 6.23 6.80 12.76
CA PRO A 242 5.44 5.85 12.00
C PRO A 242 4.88 4.81 12.97
N THR A 243 3.55 4.67 12.98
CA THR A 243 2.85 3.86 13.98
C THR A 243 2.19 2.67 13.31
N ILE A 244 2.40 1.48 13.86
CA ILE A 244 1.78 0.24 13.40
C ILE A 244 0.97 -0.33 14.55
N SER A 245 -0.35 -0.29 14.39
CA SER A 245 -1.34 -0.69 15.37
C SER A 245 -2.06 -1.95 14.94
N PHE A 246 -2.09 -2.95 15.82
CA PHE A 246 -2.79 -4.20 15.66
C PHE A 246 -3.88 -4.34 16.73
N ASN A 247 -5.13 -4.19 16.32
CA ASN A 247 -6.29 -4.26 17.20
C ASN A 247 -7.00 -5.61 17.06
N GLY A 248 -7.03 -6.40 18.13
CA GLY A 248 -7.86 -7.60 18.16
C GLY A 248 -9.35 -7.22 18.09
N PHE A 249 -10.17 -8.06 17.48
CA PHE A 249 -11.62 -7.87 17.55
C PHE A 249 -12.14 -8.04 18.98
N LYS A 250 -13.10 -7.19 19.36
CA LYS A 250 -13.99 -7.48 20.48
C LYS A 250 -15.00 -8.54 20.05
N LEU A 251 -14.84 -9.75 20.57
CA LEU A 251 -15.70 -10.89 20.22
C LEU A 251 -17.00 -10.86 21.02
N ALA A 252 -17.93 -11.77 20.72
CA ALA A 252 -19.18 -11.94 21.46
C ALA A 252 -19.37 -13.41 21.87
N GLY A 253 -18.40 -13.97 22.59
CA GLY A 253 -18.49 -15.34 23.10
C GLY A 253 -17.16 -15.90 23.61
N GLU A 254 -17.24 -17.08 24.23
CA GLU A 254 -16.12 -17.75 24.92
C GLU A 254 -15.03 -18.33 24.00
N SER A 255 -15.31 -18.48 22.69
CA SER A 255 -14.45 -19.17 21.73
C SER A 255 -13.35 -18.29 21.12
N SER A 256 -13.01 -17.17 21.74
CA SER A 256 -12.07 -16.17 21.19
C SER A 256 -10.61 -16.61 21.21
N TYR A 257 -10.00 -16.56 20.02
CA TYR A 257 -8.54 -16.60 19.85
C TYR A 257 -7.91 -15.37 20.49
N GLU A 258 -6.93 -15.61 21.37
CA GLU A 258 -6.01 -14.59 21.85
C GLU A 258 -5.36 -13.84 20.66
N ASN A 259 -5.16 -12.53 20.78
CA ASN A 259 -4.38 -11.77 19.80
C ASN A 259 -2.91 -12.21 19.93
N THR A 260 -2.47 -13.16 19.10
CA THR A 260 -1.13 -13.76 19.19
C THR A 260 0.00 -12.75 18.96
N LEU A 261 -0.29 -11.61 18.31
CA LEU A 261 0.67 -10.53 18.18
C LEU A 261 1.02 -9.89 19.52
N ILE A 262 0.22 -10.07 20.58
CA ILE A 262 0.59 -9.63 21.93
C ILE A 262 1.91 -10.27 22.42
N TYR A 263 2.34 -11.35 21.76
CA TYR A 263 3.61 -12.04 21.99
C TYR A 263 4.65 -11.81 20.88
N LEU A 264 4.47 -10.81 20.01
CA LEU A 264 5.29 -10.63 18.82
C LEU A 264 6.79 -10.54 19.13
N ARG A 265 7.14 -9.77 20.17
CA ARG A 265 8.53 -9.56 20.63
C ARG A 265 9.00 -10.52 21.72
N TYR A 266 8.27 -11.62 21.99
CA TYR A 266 8.60 -12.55 23.08
C TYR A 266 8.91 -13.96 22.56
N LYS A 267 9.82 -14.68 23.23
CA LYS A 267 10.32 -15.99 22.76
C LYS A 267 9.24 -17.09 22.74
N LYS A 268 8.23 -16.96 23.59
CA LYS A 268 7.09 -17.89 23.74
C LYS A 268 5.77 -17.11 23.78
N TYR A 269 4.65 -17.82 23.87
CA TYR A 269 3.33 -17.25 24.21
C TYR A 269 3.25 -16.79 25.68
N GLN A 270 4.33 -16.19 26.19
CA GLN A 270 4.47 -15.73 27.56
C GLN A 270 5.29 -14.43 27.57
N LYS A 271 4.79 -13.39 28.24
CA LYS A 271 5.45 -12.08 28.37
C LYS A 271 6.59 -12.07 29.40
N ASN A 272 7.35 -13.16 29.48
CA ASN A 272 8.36 -13.34 30.52
C ASN A 272 9.77 -13.01 30.00
N GLU A 273 10.00 -13.19 28.69
CA GLU A 273 11.32 -13.04 28.09
C GLU A 273 11.21 -12.44 26.70
N ILE A 274 11.82 -11.26 26.52
CA ILE A 274 11.93 -10.59 25.22
C ILE A 274 12.80 -11.45 24.29
N ASP A 275 12.31 -11.62 23.07
CA ASP A 275 13.05 -12.24 21.99
C ASP A 275 14.04 -11.23 21.40
N ILE A 276 15.26 -11.23 21.96
CA ILE A 276 16.36 -10.40 21.48
C ILE A 276 16.69 -10.72 20.02
N ASP A 277 16.51 -11.95 19.55
CA ASP A 277 16.79 -12.31 18.16
C ASP A 277 15.70 -11.77 17.21
N PHE A 278 14.47 -11.59 17.69
CA PHE A 278 13.44 -10.84 16.97
C PHE A 278 13.85 -9.38 16.81
N LEU A 279 14.21 -8.69 17.90
CA LEU A 279 14.64 -7.30 17.82
C LEU A 279 15.92 -7.13 17.00
N LYS A 280 16.83 -8.11 17.03
CA LYS A 280 18.00 -8.10 16.16
C LYS A 280 17.64 -8.26 14.68
N ARG A 281 16.59 -9.00 14.32
CA ARG A 281 16.20 -9.19 12.92
C ARG A 281 15.34 -8.07 12.34
N TYR A 282 14.52 -7.43 13.18
CA TYR A 282 13.52 -6.46 12.72
C TYR A 282 13.68 -5.06 13.30
N GLY A 283 14.53 -4.87 14.30
CA GLY A 283 14.86 -3.56 14.85
C GLY A 283 15.58 -2.67 13.85
N ASN A 284 15.48 -1.36 14.06
CA ASN A 284 16.15 -0.37 13.23
C ASN A 284 17.67 -0.29 13.54
N TYR A 285 18.50 -0.62 12.55
CA TYR A 285 19.97 -0.58 12.66
C TYR A 285 20.62 0.75 12.27
N ASP A 286 19.85 1.65 11.65
CA ASP A 286 20.32 2.96 11.20
C ASP A 286 19.35 4.05 11.67
N PRO A 287 19.32 4.35 12.98
CA PRO A 287 18.41 5.34 13.55
C PRO A 287 18.70 6.78 13.10
N PHE A 288 19.84 7.02 12.44
CA PHE A 288 20.16 8.34 11.89
C PHE A 288 19.42 8.61 10.59
N ASN A 289 19.31 7.60 9.71
CA ASN A 289 18.64 7.74 8.42
C ASN A 289 17.22 7.17 8.41
N PHE A 290 16.80 6.44 9.44
CA PHE A 290 15.50 5.79 9.51
C PHE A 290 14.82 5.96 10.87
N LYS A 291 13.49 5.99 10.84
CA LYS A 291 12.62 5.98 12.01
C LYS A 291 12.17 4.58 12.34
N SER A 292 12.33 4.24 13.61
CA SER A 292 11.75 3.05 14.21
C SER A 292 10.23 3.17 14.23
N TYR A 293 9.55 2.03 14.04
CA TYR A 293 8.10 1.99 14.20
C TYR A 293 7.74 1.98 15.67
N LYS A 294 6.75 2.78 16.04
CA LYS A 294 6.01 2.58 17.27
C LYS A 294 4.99 1.47 17.03
N ILE A 295 5.15 0.34 17.71
CA ILE A 295 4.25 -0.80 17.64
C ILE A 295 3.25 -0.71 18.78
N GLU A 296 1.97 -0.81 18.44
CA GLU A 296 0.87 -0.82 19.38
C GLU A 296 0.00 -2.05 19.16
N ILE A 297 -0.21 -2.85 20.20
CA ILE A 297 -0.94 -4.10 20.09
C ILE A 297 -1.99 -4.16 21.19
N TYR A 298 -3.24 -4.28 20.79
CA TYR A 298 -4.37 -4.25 21.71
C TYR A 298 -5.20 -5.54 21.60
N GLU A 299 -5.57 -6.09 22.74
CA GLU A 299 -6.55 -7.16 22.88
C GLU A 299 -7.75 -6.62 23.67
N TYR A 300 -8.95 -7.04 23.30
CA TYR A 300 -10.19 -6.62 23.96
C TYR A 300 -10.88 -7.83 24.57
N ASP A 301 -11.41 -7.65 25.78
CA ASP A 301 -12.24 -8.66 26.43
C ASP A 301 -13.69 -8.54 25.95
N TRP A 302 -14.19 -9.66 25.41
CA TRP A 302 -15.56 -9.77 24.91
C TRP A 302 -16.62 -9.63 26.01
N LYS A 303 -16.26 -9.90 27.28
CA LYS A 303 -17.17 -9.76 28.43
C LYS A 303 -17.35 -8.31 28.88
N LYS A 304 -16.52 -7.39 28.39
CA LYS A 304 -16.57 -5.97 28.81
C LYS A 304 -17.48 -5.14 27.88
N PRO A 305 -18.09 -4.05 28.38
CA PRO A 305 -18.86 -3.09 27.56
C PRO A 305 -18.08 -2.60 26.34
N PHE A 306 -18.75 -2.26 25.22
CA PHE A 306 -18.10 -1.94 23.94
C PHE A 306 -17.03 -0.84 24.06
N ASP A 307 -17.32 0.20 24.85
CA ASP A 307 -16.48 1.35 25.17
C ASP A 307 -15.36 1.09 26.20
N ALA A 308 -15.29 -0.12 26.76
CA ALA A 308 -14.26 -0.47 27.72
C ALA A 308 -12.85 -0.47 27.08
N PRO A 309 -11.81 -0.10 27.86
CA PRO A 309 -10.42 -0.14 27.38
C PRO A 309 -9.96 -1.57 27.03
N PRO A 310 -8.84 -1.69 26.29
CA PRO A 310 -8.20 -2.98 26.02
C PRO A 310 -7.98 -3.81 27.30
N SER A 311 -8.11 -5.12 27.20
CA SER A 311 -7.83 -6.07 28.27
C SER A 311 -6.34 -6.38 28.40
N LYS A 312 -5.62 -6.39 27.27
CA LYS A 312 -4.16 -6.45 27.23
C LYS A 312 -3.64 -5.44 26.22
N GLU A 313 -2.48 -4.90 26.53
CA GLU A 313 -1.71 -4.05 25.63
C GLU A 313 -0.24 -4.48 25.62
N ASP A 314 0.43 -4.27 24.50
CA ASP A 314 1.89 -4.29 24.37
C ASP A 314 2.30 -3.18 23.41
N ASN A 315 2.95 -2.15 23.97
CA ASN A 315 3.39 -0.97 23.24
C ASN A 315 4.91 -0.89 23.33
N PHE A 316 5.59 -0.76 22.19
CA PHE A 316 7.04 -0.70 22.14
C PHE A 316 7.57 -0.09 20.85
N ASP A 317 8.78 0.46 20.92
CA ASP A 317 9.50 0.91 19.74
C ASP A 317 10.32 -0.25 19.15
N LEU A 318 10.25 -0.42 17.83
CA LEU A 318 10.98 -1.47 17.11
C LEU A 318 12.43 -1.04 16.86
N GLU A 319 13.17 -0.86 17.95
CA GLU A 319 14.57 -0.47 17.96
C GLU A 319 15.49 -1.69 18.11
N LYS A 320 16.74 -1.53 17.66
CA LYS A 320 17.77 -2.54 17.95
C LYS A 320 17.99 -2.61 19.47
N PRO A 321 18.24 -3.80 20.03
CA PRO A 321 18.64 -3.90 21.43
C PRO A 321 20.04 -3.28 21.59
N LEU A 322 20.23 -2.54 22.69
CA LEU A 322 21.52 -1.93 23.06
C LEU A 322 22.63 -2.96 23.29
#